data_AF-A0A1G2CKC5-F1
#
_entry.id   AF-A0A1G2CKC5-F1
#
_cell.length_a   1.000
_cell.length_b   1.000
_cell.length_c   1.000
_cell.angle_alpha   90.00
_cell.angle_beta   90.00
_cell.angle_gamma   90.00
#
_symmetry.space_group_name_H-M   'P 1'
#
loop_
_entity.id
_entity.type
_entity.pdbx_description
1 polymer ?
#
loop_
_entity_poly.entity_id
_entity_poly.type
_entity_poly.pdbx_seq_one_letter_code
_entity_poly.pdbx_strand_id
1 'polypeptide(L)'
;MEVFLKYIFYFVVWVFVPAILAALGWLVKSVANKVEEKRHRSAMQAGYWAGILLFIIILIYQVAIFLQTGFPKEEIFQGFSLSLAFGSALVVFIIFLGGKKIVPVVVAGLLVLIFTFLIFTALLHYLFIRTYNDVLLSLILGGIFGFLTHFAVAPSSLKDFLRGKSF
;
A
#
# COMPACT_ATOMS: atom_id res chain seq x y z
N MET A 1 -17.74 1.96 -27.89
CA MET A 1 -17.78 1.38 -26.53
C MET A 1 -16.38 0.99 -26.04
N GLU A 2 -15.59 0.30 -26.86
CA GLU A 2 -14.20 -0.08 -26.54
C GLU A 2 -13.29 1.10 -26.17
N VAL A 3 -13.34 2.18 -26.96
CA VAL A 3 -12.55 3.40 -26.71
C VAL A 3 -12.86 4.02 -25.34
N PHE A 4 -14.13 4.06 -24.97
CA PHE A 4 -14.57 4.59 -23.67
C PHE A 4 -14.08 3.73 -22.50
N LEU A 5 -14.16 2.40 -22.62
CA LEU A 5 -13.64 1.48 -21.61
C LEU A 5 -12.12 1.62 -21.43
N LYS A 6 -11.38 1.83 -22.53
CA LYS A 6 -9.94 2.12 -22.46
C LYS A 6 -9.67 3.41 -21.68
N TYR A 7 -10.42 4.49 -21.90
CA TYR A 7 -10.25 5.73 -21.14
C TYR A 7 -10.50 5.56 -19.64
N ILE A 8 -11.55 4.83 -19.25
CA ILE A 8 -11.81 4.52 -17.84
C ILE A 8 -10.60 3.77 -17.25
N PHE A 9 -10.12 2.75 -17.95
CA PHE A 9 -8.99 1.96 -17.47
C PHE A 9 -7.71 2.80 -17.37
N TYR A 10 -7.42 3.66 -18.35
CA TYR A 10 -6.32 4.62 -18.27
C TYR A 10 -6.45 5.51 -17.05
N PHE A 11 -7.64 6.04 -16.77
CA PHE A 11 -7.86 6.86 -15.58
C PHE A 11 -7.61 6.08 -14.29
N VAL A 12 -8.12 4.84 -14.21
CA VAL A 12 -7.91 3.98 -13.03
C VAL A 12 -6.42 3.69 -12.82
N VAL A 13 -5.72 3.29 -13.89
CA VAL A 13 -4.30 2.93 -13.82
C VAL A 13 -3.43 4.15 -13.52
N TRP A 14 -3.61 5.27 -14.20
CA TRP A 14 -2.68 6.40 -14.10
C TRP A 14 -3.01 7.38 -12.99
N VAL A 15 -4.27 7.47 -12.57
CA VAL A 15 -4.71 8.44 -11.56
C VAL A 15 -5.12 7.73 -10.29
N PHE A 16 -6.03 6.77 -10.38
CA PHE A 16 -6.68 6.20 -9.20
C PHE A 16 -5.72 5.34 -8.36
N VAL A 17 -4.99 4.40 -8.97
CA VAL A 17 -4.07 3.52 -8.25
C VAL A 17 -2.88 4.28 -7.63
N PRO A 18 -2.20 5.21 -8.34
CA PRO A 18 -1.16 6.04 -7.74
C PRO A 18 -1.68 6.91 -6.59
N ALA A 19 -2.87 7.50 -6.73
CA ALA A 19 -3.48 8.30 -5.67
C ALA A 19 -3.78 7.46 -4.41
N ILE A 20 -4.28 6.24 -4.59
CA ILE A 20 -4.47 5.27 -3.51
C ILE A 20 -3.15 4.96 -2.79
N LEU A 21 -2.10 4.61 -3.54
CA LEU A 21 -0.81 4.24 -2.96
C LEU A 21 -0.18 5.42 -2.22
N ALA A 22 -0.30 6.63 -2.77
CA ALA A 22 0.11 7.87 -2.11
C ALA A 22 -0.69 8.10 -0.82
N ALA A 23 -2.02 7.89 -0.84
CA ALA A 23 -2.86 8.01 0.34
C ALA A 23 -2.48 6.98 1.42
N LEU A 24 -2.15 5.74 1.04
CA LEU A 24 -1.64 4.72 1.97
C LEU A 24 -0.28 5.13 2.56
N GLY A 25 0.64 5.65 1.75
CA GLY A 25 1.93 6.16 2.23
C GLY A 25 1.76 7.31 3.23
N TRP A 26 0.81 8.21 2.97
CA TRP A 26 0.44 9.29 3.88
C TRP A 26 -0.22 8.76 5.16
N LEU A 27 -1.09 7.76 5.05
CA LEU A 27 -1.73 7.09 6.18
C LEU A 27 -0.70 6.49 7.12
N VAL A 28 0.25 5.71 6.58
CA VAL A 28 1.33 5.07 7.36
C VAL A 28 2.16 6.14 8.08
N LYS A 29 2.51 7.23 7.39
CA LYS A 29 3.21 8.38 8.00
C LYS A 29 2.40 9.04 9.12
N SER A 30 1.10 9.25 8.89
CA SER A 30 0.19 9.85 9.87
C SER A 30 0.08 8.97 11.12
N VAL A 31 -0.09 7.66 10.96
CA VAL A 31 -0.14 6.70 12.07
C VAL A 31 1.17 6.74 12.86
N ALA A 32 2.32 6.68 12.18
CA ALA A 32 3.63 6.77 12.84
C ALA A 32 3.82 8.07 13.62
N ASN A 33 3.18 9.18 13.22
CA ASN A 33 3.31 10.48 13.89
C ASN A 33 2.33 10.70 15.05
N LYS A 34 1.19 9.98 15.06
CA LYS A 34 0.10 10.17 16.02
C LYS A 34 0.18 9.30 17.28
N VAL A 35 1.19 8.43 17.37
CA VAL A 35 1.38 7.57 18.54
C VAL A 35 1.78 8.41 19.77
N GLU A 36 1.00 8.28 20.85
CA GLU A 36 1.19 9.04 22.09
C GLU A 36 2.50 8.68 22.80
N GLU A 37 2.84 7.39 22.84
CA GLU A 37 4.06 6.94 23.49
C GLU A 37 5.29 7.27 22.64
N LYS A 38 6.15 8.16 23.17
CA LYS A 38 7.36 8.66 22.50
C LYS A 38 8.25 7.53 21.96
N ARG A 39 8.40 6.43 22.70
CA ARG A 39 9.24 5.29 22.29
C ARG A 39 8.65 4.56 21.08
N HIS A 40 7.35 4.28 21.07
CA HIS A 40 6.67 3.69 19.92
C HIS A 40 6.71 4.63 18.72
N ARG A 41 6.43 5.92 18.91
CA ARG A 41 6.48 6.93 17.86
C ARG A 41 7.84 6.98 17.17
N SER A 42 8.93 7.08 17.92
CA SER A 42 10.28 7.13 17.36
C SER A 42 10.61 5.86 16.56
N ALA A 43 10.23 4.68 17.07
CA ALA A 43 10.44 3.42 16.37
C ALA A 43 9.67 3.34 15.04
N MET A 44 8.40 3.77 15.04
CA MET A 44 7.57 3.82 13.83
C MET A 44 8.07 4.83 12.81
N GLN A 45 8.50 6.02 13.24
CA GLN A 45 9.11 7.02 12.36
C GLN A 45 10.43 6.53 11.75
N ALA A 46 11.29 5.89 12.56
CA ALA A 46 12.52 5.27 12.06
C ALA A 46 12.20 4.18 11.03
N GLY A 47 11.19 3.34 11.30
CA GLY A 47 10.68 2.36 10.35
C GLY A 47 10.26 2.98 9.03
N TYR A 48 9.49 4.07 9.07
CA TYR A 48 9.01 4.77 7.86
C TYR A 48 10.19 5.26 7.00
N TRP A 49 11.15 5.94 7.60
CA TRP A 49 12.33 6.44 6.88
C TRP A 49 13.24 5.32 6.38
N ALA A 50 13.43 4.25 7.17
CA ALA A 50 14.17 3.07 6.74
C ALA A 50 13.49 2.38 5.55
N GLY A 51 12.16 2.33 5.51
CA GLY A 51 11.40 1.80 4.37
C GLY A 51 11.58 2.62 3.11
N ILE A 52 11.61 3.96 3.22
CA ILE A 52 11.95 4.86 2.10
C ILE A 52 13.38 4.62 1.62
N LEU A 53 14.34 4.54 2.54
CA LEU A 53 15.74 4.32 2.19
C LEU A 53 15.93 2.99 1.46
N LEU A 54 15.32 1.92 1.97
CA LEU A 54 15.32 0.60 1.32
C LEU A 54 14.69 0.66 -0.07
N PHE A 55 13.59 1.39 -0.23
CA PHE A 55 12.99 1.62 -1.55
C PHE A 55 13.97 2.34 -2.49
N ILE A 56 14.68 3.38 -2.04
CA ILE A 56 15.66 4.10 -2.87
C ILE A 56 16.78 3.16 -3.33
N ILE A 57 17.28 2.28 -2.46
CA ILE A 57 18.30 1.28 -2.81
C ILE A 57 17.78 0.37 -3.94
N ILE A 58 16.56 -0.16 -3.80
CA ILE A 58 15.94 -1.01 -4.82
C ILE A 58 15.65 -0.24 -6.10
N LEU A 59 15.22 1.02 -6.00
CA LEU A 59 14.98 1.88 -7.16
C LEU A 59 16.26 2.08 -7.98
N ILE A 60 17.37 2.42 -7.31
CA ILE A 60 18.67 2.58 -7.99
C ILE A 60 19.09 1.28 -8.67
N TYR A 61 18.94 0.15 -7.98
CA TYR A 61 19.22 -1.18 -8.54
C TYR A 61 18.39 -1.48 -9.80
N GLN A 62 17.08 -1.26 -9.75
CA GLN A 62 16.18 -1.50 -10.88
C GLN A 62 16.46 -0.55 -12.05
N VAL A 63 16.71 0.74 -11.77
CA VAL A 63 17.07 1.72 -12.80
C VAL A 63 18.37 1.32 -13.49
N ALA A 64 19.38 0.84 -12.76
CA ALA A 64 20.62 0.36 -13.34
C ALA A 64 20.40 -0.83 -14.28
N ILE A 65 19.49 -1.75 -13.94
CA ILE A 65 19.09 -2.85 -14.82
C ILE A 65 18.40 -2.30 -16.07
N PHE A 66 17.43 -1.40 -15.94
CA PHE A 66 16.71 -0.85 -17.10
C PHE A 66 17.61 -0.08 -18.06
N LEU A 67 18.66 0.57 -17.56
CA LEU A 67 19.66 1.21 -18.42
C LEU A 67 20.47 0.20 -19.24
N GLN A 68 20.61 -1.04 -18.77
CA GLN A 68 21.34 -2.10 -19.48
C GLN A 68 20.43 -2.92 -20.40
N THR A 69 19.22 -3.25 -19.94
CA THR A 69 18.32 -4.21 -20.62
C THR A 69 17.15 -3.56 -21.34
N GLY A 70 16.93 -2.26 -21.12
CA GLY A 70 15.72 -1.54 -21.56
C GLY A 70 14.53 -1.77 -20.61
N PHE A 71 13.47 -0.99 -20.83
CA PHE A 71 12.20 -1.12 -20.09
C PHE A 71 11.39 -2.34 -20.57
N PRO A 72 10.63 -3.00 -19.69
CA PRO A 72 9.69 -4.04 -20.08
C PRO A 72 8.66 -3.51 -21.09
N LYS A 73 8.31 -4.33 -22.09
CA LYS A 73 7.36 -3.96 -23.16
C LYS A 73 5.91 -4.40 -22.88
N GLU A 74 5.64 -4.81 -21.65
CA GLU A 74 4.32 -5.29 -21.23
C GLU A 74 3.23 -4.24 -21.46
N GLU A 75 2.06 -4.70 -21.92
CA GLU A 75 0.91 -3.83 -22.14
C GLU A 75 0.38 -3.23 -20.83
N ILE A 76 -0.24 -2.05 -20.94
CA ILE A 76 -0.87 -1.38 -19.80
C ILE A 76 -2.09 -2.18 -19.31
N PHE A 77 -2.76 -2.88 -20.23
CA PHE A 77 -3.98 -3.65 -19.99
C PHE A 77 -3.65 -5.09 -19.60
N GLN A 78 -3.13 -5.27 -18.39
CA GLN A 78 -3.08 -6.59 -17.78
C GLN A 78 -4.41 -6.89 -17.09
N GLY A 79 -4.76 -8.18 -17.00
CA GLY A 79 -6.04 -8.63 -16.48
C GLY A 79 -6.30 -8.22 -15.02
N PHE A 80 -7.43 -8.66 -14.48
CA PHE A 80 -7.78 -8.44 -13.09
C PHE A 80 -8.30 -9.73 -12.48
N SER A 81 -7.73 -10.13 -11.34
CA SER A 81 -8.11 -11.37 -10.65
C SER A 81 -9.04 -11.04 -9.49
N LEU A 82 -10.34 -11.26 -9.72
CA LEU A 82 -11.37 -11.09 -8.70
C LEU A 82 -11.10 -11.96 -7.46
N SER A 83 -10.59 -13.19 -7.64
CA SER A 83 -10.29 -14.09 -6.52
C SER A 83 -9.16 -13.54 -5.64
N LEU A 84 -8.11 -12.97 -6.24
CA LEU A 84 -7.04 -12.31 -5.49
C LEU A 84 -7.53 -11.03 -4.80
N ALA A 85 -8.41 -10.27 -5.45
CA ALA A 85 -9.00 -9.08 -4.85
C ALA A 85 -9.87 -9.42 -3.64
N PHE A 86 -10.78 -10.39 -3.75
CA PHE A 86 -11.59 -10.82 -2.60
C PHE A 86 -10.76 -11.49 -1.50
N GLY A 87 -9.77 -12.30 -1.88
CA GLY A 87 -8.86 -12.93 -0.92
C GLY A 87 -8.07 -11.90 -0.11
N SER A 88 -7.47 -10.91 -0.78
CA SER A 88 -6.75 -9.82 -0.10
C SER A 88 -7.67 -8.92 0.72
N ALA A 89 -8.90 -8.65 0.24
CA ALA A 89 -9.90 -7.92 1.02
C ALA A 89 -10.22 -8.63 2.34
N LEU A 90 -10.46 -9.93 2.29
CA LEU A 90 -10.76 -10.73 3.48
C LEU A 90 -9.58 -10.73 4.46
N VAL A 91 -8.36 -10.94 3.97
CA VAL A 91 -7.15 -10.92 4.80
C VAL A 91 -6.98 -9.58 5.50
N VAL A 92 -7.09 -8.47 4.76
CA VAL A 92 -6.96 -7.13 5.34
C VAL A 92 -8.08 -6.88 6.35
N PHE A 93 -9.33 -7.20 6.02
CA PHE A 93 -10.46 -7.05 6.93
C PHE A 93 -10.25 -7.80 8.26
N ILE A 94 -9.78 -9.06 8.21
CA ILE A 94 -9.49 -9.88 9.41
C ILE A 94 -8.36 -9.27 10.24
N ILE A 95 -7.28 -8.79 9.59
CA ILE A 95 -6.17 -8.14 10.27
C ILE A 95 -6.67 -6.93 11.09
N PHE A 96 -7.51 -6.09 10.48
CA PHE A 96 -8.05 -4.91 11.16
C PHE A 96 -9.08 -5.26 12.24
N LEU A 97 -9.86 -6.35 12.09
CA LEU A 97 -10.70 -6.86 13.17
C LEU A 97 -9.89 -7.32 14.40
N GLY A 98 -8.71 -7.93 14.18
CA GLY A 98 -7.85 -8.46 15.23
C GLY A 98 -6.94 -7.43 15.92
N GLY A 99 -6.93 -6.18 15.46
CA GLY A 99 -5.94 -5.14 15.82
C GLY A 99 -5.91 -4.66 17.27
N LYS A 100 -6.78 -5.16 18.16
CA LYS A 100 -6.85 -4.77 19.59
C LYS A 100 -5.70 -5.29 20.47
N LYS A 101 -4.65 -5.87 19.89
CA LYS A 101 -3.53 -6.45 20.64
C LYS A 101 -2.33 -5.52 20.60
N ILE A 102 -1.77 -5.24 21.78
CA ILE A 102 -0.55 -4.45 21.99
C ILE A 102 0.58 -5.07 21.16
N VAL A 103 0.91 -4.44 20.03
CA VAL A 103 2.05 -4.82 19.19
C VAL A 103 3.32 -4.29 19.86
N PRO A 104 4.35 -5.12 20.08
CA PRO A 104 5.61 -4.64 20.65
C PRO A 104 6.22 -3.51 19.81
N VAL A 105 6.84 -2.49 20.46
CA VAL A 105 7.53 -1.36 19.81
C VAL A 105 8.34 -1.76 18.58
N VAL A 106 9.15 -2.82 18.72
CA VAL A 106 10.05 -3.31 17.68
C VAL A 106 9.27 -3.82 16.47
N VAL A 107 8.18 -4.54 16.72
CA VAL A 107 7.31 -5.09 15.68
C VAL A 107 6.56 -3.98 14.98
N ALA A 108 6.10 -2.95 15.71
CA ALA A 108 5.43 -1.78 15.11
C ALA A 108 6.37 -1.03 14.14
N GLY A 109 7.62 -0.79 14.53
CA GLY A 109 8.62 -0.17 13.67
C GLY A 109 8.92 -1.01 12.42
N LEU A 110 9.08 -2.32 12.58
CA LEU A 110 9.32 -3.25 11.46
C LEU A 110 8.14 -3.30 10.48
N LEU A 111 6.90 -3.33 10.99
CA LEU A 111 5.71 -3.30 10.15
C LEU A 111 5.64 -2.01 9.34
N VAL A 112 5.87 -0.85 9.96
CA VAL A 112 5.89 0.43 9.24
C VAL A 112 6.95 0.45 8.14
N LEU A 113 8.15 -0.10 8.41
CA LEU A 113 9.19 -0.25 7.40
C LEU A 113 8.70 -1.08 6.21
N ILE A 114 8.19 -2.29 6.48
CA ILE A 114 7.73 -3.23 5.44
C ILE A 114 6.61 -2.59 4.62
N PHE A 115 5.59 -2.01 5.27
CA PHE A 115 4.48 -1.37 4.56
C PHE A 115 4.95 -0.19 3.71
N THR A 116 5.82 0.66 4.25
CA THR A 116 6.35 1.81 3.49
C THR A 116 7.12 1.34 2.27
N PHE A 117 8.04 0.39 2.44
CA PHE A 117 8.81 -0.20 1.36
C PHE A 117 7.90 -0.84 0.29
N LEU A 118 6.90 -1.63 0.69
CA LEU A 118 5.97 -2.28 -0.22
C LEU A 118 5.11 -1.28 -0.99
N ILE A 119 4.63 -0.20 -0.37
CA ILE A 119 3.83 0.84 -1.04
C ILE A 119 4.62 1.48 -2.18
N PHE A 120 5.85 1.92 -1.91
CA PHE A 120 6.67 2.57 -2.93
C PHE A 120 7.16 1.59 -4.00
N THR A 121 7.49 0.36 -3.61
CA THR A 121 7.88 -0.71 -4.56
C THR A 121 6.71 -1.09 -5.45
N ALA A 122 5.51 -1.23 -4.89
CA ALA A 122 4.29 -1.46 -5.66
C ALA A 122 4.04 -0.31 -6.63
N LEU A 123 4.23 0.95 -6.23
CA LEU A 123 4.10 2.11 -7.12
C LEU A 123 5.10 2.06 -8.28
N LEU A 124 6.37 1.74 -8.00
CA LEU A 124 7.42 1.60 -9.02
C LEU A 124 7.09 0.47 -10.00
N HIS A 125 6.78 -0.72 -9.49
CA HIS A 125 6.43 -1.86 -10.33
C HIS A 125 5.18 -1.58 -11.15
N TYR A 126 4.19 -0.92 -10.55
CA TYR A 126 2.92 -0.62 -11.20
C TYR A 126 3.05 0.37 -12.37
N LEU A 127 3.82 1.45 -12.17
CA LEU A 127 3.97 2.51 -13.16
C LEU A 127 4.98 2.15 -14.27
N PHE A 128 6.11 1.54 -13.90
CA PHE A 128 7.26 1.41 -14.80
C PHE A 128 7.53 -0.01 -15.29
N ILE A 129 7.39 -1.01 -14.43
CA ILE A 129 7.85 -2.38 -14.72
C ILE A 129 6.72 -3.21 -15.35
N ARG A 130 5.49 -3.01 -14.87
CA ARG A 130 4.24 -3.59 -15.38
C ARG A 130 4.17 -5.11 -15.42
N THR A 131 5.19 -5.85 -14.99
CA THR A 131 5.23 -7.33 -15.07
C THR A 131 4.14 -8.04 -14.25
N TYR A 132 3.70 -7.43 -13.16
CA TYR A 132 2.74 -8.04 -12.21
C TYR A 132 1.56 -7.11 -11.95
N ASN A 133 1.15 -6.32 -12.95
CA ASN A 133 0.14 -5.29 -12.74
C ASN A 133 -1.22 -5.90 -12.41
N ASP A 134 -1.58 -7.04 -12.97
CA ASP A 134 -2.81 -7.77 -12.65
C ASP A 134 -2.87 -8.19 -11.18
N VAL A 135 -1.79 -8.80 -10.68
CA VAL A 135 -1.67 -9.26 -9.28
C VAL A 135 -1.63 -8.05 -8.34
N LEU A 136 -0.78 -7.06 -8.61
CA LEU A 136 -0.65 -5.85 -7.79
C LEU A 136 -1.97 -5.08 -7.73
N LEU A 137 -2.64 -4.88 -8.87
CA LEU A 137 -3.93 -4.21 -8.94
C LEU A 137 -4.98 -4.95 -8.10
N SER A 138 -5.03 -6.27 -8.24
CA SER A 138 -5.97 -7.12 -7.49
C SER A 138 -5.74 -7.01 -5.99
N LEU A 139 -4.48 -7.09 -5.55
CA LEU A 139 -4.11 -6.97 -4.13
C LEU A 139 -4.39 -5.57 -3.56
N ILE A 140 -4.08 -4.51 -4.31
CA ILE A 140 -4.30 -3.13 -3.89
C ILE A 140 -5.80 -2.85 -3.73
N LEU A 141 -6.60 -3.14 -4.77
CA LEU A 141 -8.04 -2.88 -4.74
C LEU A 141 -8.75 -3.75 -3.69
N GLY A 142 -8.39 -5.03 -3.61
CA GLY A 142 -8.89 -5.92 -2.58
C GLY A 142 -8.55 -5.43 -1.18
N GLY A 143 -7.29 -5.11 -0.92
CA GLY A 143 -6.84 -4.60 0.38
C GLY A 143 -7.59 -3.33 0.81
N ILE A 144 -7.78 -2.37 -0.09
CA ILE A 144 -8.57 -1.16 0.20
C ILE A 144 -10.01 -1.51 0.51
N PHE A 145 -10.62 -2.40 -0.29
CA PHE A 145 -12.00 -2.81 -0.06
C PHE A 145 -12.17 -3.45 1.32
N GLY A 146 -11.25 -4.34 1.71
CA GLY A 146 -11.21 -4.93 3.04
C GLY A 146 -11.08 -3.89 4.15
N PHE A 147 -10.16 -2.94 3.98
CA PHE A 147 -9.94 -1.83 4.90
C PHE A 147 -11.18 -0.93 5.05
N LEU A 148 -11.80 -0.51 3.93
CA LEU A 148 -13.02 0.30 3.94
C LEU A 148 -14.20 -0.45 4.55
N THR A 149 -14.33 -1.74 4.24
CA THR A 149 -15.38 -2.61 4.81
C THR A 149 -15.24 -2.69 6.32
N HIS A 150 -14.01 -2.79 6.85
CA HIS A 150 -13.78 -2.76 8.29
C HIS A 150 -14.34 -1.49 8.93
N PHE A 151 -14.07 -0.32 8.35
CA PHE A 151 -14.61 0.94 8.89
C PHE A 151 -16.12 1.11 8.67
N ALA A 152 -16.67 0.57 7.60
CA ALA A 152 -18.12 0.57 7.38
C ALA A 152 -18.85 -0.23 8.48
N VAL A 153 -18.27 -1.36 8.91
CA VAL A 153 -18.83 -2.22 9.97
C VAL A 153 -18.55 -1.66 11.37
N ALA A 154 -17.41 -1.00 11.57
CA ALA A 154 -16.99 -0.43 12.85
C ALA A 154 -16.66 1.07 12.73
N PRO A 155 -17.66 1.96 12.60
CA PRO A 155 -17.43 3.39 12.37
C PRO A 155 -16.75 4.11 13.54
N SER A 156 -16.89 3.62 14.78
CA SER A 156 -16.15 4.13 15.94
C SER A 156 -14.64 3.94 15.79
N SER A 157 -14.21 2.83 15.20
CA SER A 157 -12.81 2.52 14.88
C SER A 157 -12.19 3.56 13.94
N LEU A 158 -12.96 4.12 13.00
CA LEU A 158 -12.48 5.19 12.10
C LEU A 158 -12.18 6.46 12.88
N LYS A 159 -13.07 6.84 13.78
CA LYS A 159 -12.94 8.05 14.60
C LYS A 159 -11.75 7.94 15.56
N ASP A 160 -11.55 6.77 16.16
CA ASP A 160 -10.43 6.51 17.07
C ASP A 160 -9.10 6.44 16.32
N PHE A 161 -9.07 5.77 15.15
CA PHE A 161 -7.91 5.74 14.26
C PHE A 161 -7.52 7.14 13.76
N LEU A 162 -8.48 7.95 13.30
CA LEU A 162 -8.22 9.33 12.87
C LEU A 162 -7.73 10.22 14.01
N ARG A 163 -8.20 9.96 15.23
CA ARG A 163 -7.78 10.65 16.46
C ARG A 163 -6.47 10.14 17.04
N GLY A 164 -5.91 9.06 16.50
CA GLY A 164 -4.66 8.47 16.98
C GLY A 164 -4.79 7.77 18.34
N LYS A 165 -6.02 7.52 18.82
CA LYS A 165 -6.21 6.66 19.99
C LYS A 165 -5.91 5.24 19.55
N SER A 166 -4.92 4.62 20.18
CA SER A 166 -4.45 3.28 19.79
C SER A 166 -5.58 2.26 19.87
N PHE A 167 -5.58 1.33 18.91
CA PHE A 167 -6.28 0.06 19.05
C PHE A 167 -5.61 -0.82 20.10
#